data_AF-A0A840QHR5-F1
#
_entry.id   AF-A0A840QHR5-F1
#
_cell.length_a   1.000
_cell.length_b   1.000
_cell.length_c   1.000
_cell.angle_alpha   90.00
_cell.angle_beta   90.00
_cell.angle_gamma   90.00
#
_symmetry.space_group_name_H-M   'P 1'
#
loop_
_entity.id
_entity.type
_entity.pdbx_description
1 polymer ?
#
loop_
_entity_poly.entity_id
_entity_poly.type
_entity_poly.pdbx_seq_one_letter_code
_entity_poly.pdbx_strand_id
1 'polypeptide(L)'
;MADIAPDDTALRTMRTALEEGMTAGAFGLSSGLIYPPAVFSTTDELTAVAEALGGTGLYVTHMRDEGEALLDAIDEALRIGATAGRTHLSHLKATHADNWGKMRPALDKIHQARSTGHDVVQDVYPYTTSSSRPPPATATKAGPSPSSPQPPTPNRWTR
;
A
#
# COMPACT_ATOMS: atom_id res chain seq x y z
N MET A 1 1.57 -20.47 -8.52
CA MET A 1 0.54 -20.06 -7.56
C MET A 1 -0.75 -19.92 -8.34
N ALA A 2 -1.81 -20.59 -7.89
CA ALA A 2 -3.13 -20.46 -8.50
C ALA A 2 -3.89 -19.34 -7.79
N ASP A 3 -4.65 -18.56 -8.55
CA ASP A 3 -5.62 -17.60 -8.06
C ASP A 3 -6.83 -18.38 -7.54
N ILE A 4 -6.89 -18.59 -6.22
CA ILE A 4 -7.96 -19.31 -5.55
C ILE A 4 -8.48 -18.40 -4.45
N ALA A 5 -9.72 -17.94 -4.60
CA ALA A 5 -10.40 -17.18 -3.56
C ALA A 5 -10.52 -18.03 -2.29
N PRO A 6 -10.31 -17.43 -1.10
CA PRO A 6 -10.45 -18.15 0.15
C PRO A 6 -11.92 -18.58 0.33
N ASP A 7 -12.12 -19.83 0.73
CA ASP A 7 -13.40 -20.25 1.27
C ASP A 7 -13.58 -19.73 2.71
N ASP A 8 -14.76 -19.93 3.29
CA ASP A 8 -15.07 -19.48 4.65
C ASP A 8 -14.10 -20.04 5.69
N THR A 9 -13.55 -21.23 5.45
CA THR A 9 -12.60 -21.86 6.38
C THR A 9 -11.24 -21.17 6.32
N ALA A 10 -10.75 -20.87 5.12
CA ALA A 10 -9.53 -20.10 4.92
C ALA A 10 -9.66 -18.69 5.50
N LEU A 11 -10.78 -18.00 5.26
CA LEU A 11 -11.08 -16.68 5.83
C LEU A 11 -11.09 -16.70 7.37
N ARG A 12 -11.78 -17.67 7.98
CA ARG A 12 -11.75 -17.85 9.44
C ARG A 12 -10.34 -18.10 9.95
N THR A 13 -9.56 -18.93 9.26
CA THR A 13 -8.18 -19.23 9.65
C THR A 13 -7.31 -17.97 9.65
N MET A 14 -7.42 -17.12 8.62
CA MET A 14 -6.68 -15.86 8.55
C MET A 14 -7.09 -14.88 9.66
N ARG A 15 -8.40 -14.79 9.95
CA ARG A 15 -8.92 -13.94 11.04
C ARG A 15 -8.42 -14.41 12.40
N THR A 16 -8.50 -15.71 12.70
CA THR A 16 -8.00 -16.28 13.96
C THR A 16 -6.51 -16.04 14.13
N ALA A 17 -5.70 -16.24 13.07
CA ALA A 17 -4.27 -15.97 13.14
C ALA A 17 -3.97 -14.48 13.43
N LEU A 18 -4.77 -13.56 12.86
CA LEU A 18 -4.65 -12.14 13.15
C LEU A 18 -5.03 -11.81 14.60
N GLU A 19 -6.13 -12.36 15.10
CA GLU A 19 -6.58 -12.19 16.50
C GLU A 19 -5.54 -12.71 17.50
N GLU A 20 -4.94 -13.88 17.21
CA GLU A 20 -3.83 -14.44 17.99
C GLU A 20 -2.62 -13.50 17.98
N GLY A 21 -2.25 -12.98 16.82
CA GLY A 21 -1.15 -12.00 16.69
C GLY A 21 -1.41 -10.72 17.48
N MET A 22 -2.62 -10.17 17.39
CA MET A 22 -3.04 -9.00 18.18
C MET A 22 -2.98 -9.30 19.68
N THR A 23 -3.46 -10.46 20.11
CA THR A 23 -3.40 -10.91 21.51
C THR A 23 -1.95 -11.07 22.00
N ALA A 24 -1.04 -11.50 21.11
CA ALA A 24 0.39 -11.62 21.39
C ALA A 24 1.13 -10.27 21.42
N GLY A 25 0.45 -9.15 21.13
CA GLY A 25 1.02 -7.81 21.19
C GLY A 25 1.40 -7.19 19.84
N ALA A 26 0.96 -7.77 18.72
CA ALA A 26 1.07 -7.11 17.42
C ALA A 26 0.26 -5.80 17.40
N PHE A 27 0.76 -4.80 16.66
CA PHE A 27 0.07 -3.51 16.52
C PHE A 27 -1.04 -3.54 15.45
N GLY A 28 -1.02 -4.52 14.55
CA GLY A 28 -2.00 -4.61 13.48
C GLY A 28 -1.55 -5.49 12.30
N LEU A 29 -2.14 -5.23 11.14
CA LEU A 29 -1.98 -6.00 9.90
C LEU A 29 -1.23 -5.19 8.85
N SER A 30 -0.28 -5.81 8.15
CA SER A 30 0.35 -5.24 6.95
C SER A 30 0.01 -6.02 5.68
N SER A 31 -0.22 -5.34 4.55
CA SER A 31 -0.39 -5.98 3.24
C SER A 31 0.57 -5.43 2.17
N GLY A 32 0.91 -6.27 1.19
CA GLY A 32 1.72 -5.89 0.04
C GLY A 32 1.07 -6.30 -1.28
N LEU A 33 0.08 -5.53 -1.72
CA LEU A 33 -0.88 -5.93 -2.76
C LEU A 33 -0.30 -5.91 -4.18
N ILE A 34 0.85 -5.27 -4.38
CA ILE A 34 1.58 -5.28 -5.65
C ILE A 34 2.32 -6.63 -5.90
N TYR A 35 2.46 -7.48 -4.88
CA TYR A 35 3.24 -8.71 -4.97
C TYR A 35 2.38 -9.97 -4.92
N PRO A 36 2.72 -11.04 -5.67
CA PRO A 36 2.18 -12.37 -5.41
C PRO A 36 2.55 -12.86 -3.99
N PRO A 37 1.64 -13.57 -3.29
CA PRO A 37 0.30 -13.97 -3.72
C PRO A 37 -0.79 -12.90 -3.54
N ALA A 38 -0.54 -11.83 -2.78
CA ALA A 38 -1.55 -10.85 -2.38
C ALA A 38 -2.16 -10.04 -3.54
N VAL A 39 -1.53 -10.04 -4.72
CA VAL A 39 -2.11 -9.47 -5.95
C VAL A 39 -3.49 -10.07 -6.29
N PHE A 40 -3.74 -11.32 -5.90
CA PHE A 40 -5.01 -12.03 -6.13
C PHE A 40 -6.07 -11.72 -5.06
N SER A 41 -5.68 -11.17 -3.91
CA SER A 41 -6.63 -10.88 -2.84
C SER A 41 -7.58 -9.78 -3.26
N THR A 42 -8.87 -10.00 -3.02
CA THR A 42 -9.91 -8.99 -3.27
C THR A 42 -9.94 -7.98 -2.15
N THR A 43 -10.43 -6.77 -2.42
CA THR A 43 -10.59 -5.77 -1.37
C THR A 43 -11.60 -6.23 -0.30
N ASP A 44 -12.62 -7.00 -0.67
CA ASP A 44 -13.63 -7.51 0.28
C ASP A 44 -13.05 -8.58 1.20
N GLU A 45 -12.18 -9.45 0.68
CA GLU A 45 -11.38 -10.38 1.48
C GLU A 45 -10.49 -9.63 2.49
N LEU A 46 -9.75 -8.62 2.02
CA LEU A 46 -8.88 -7.82 2.90
C LEU A 46 -9.68 -7.06 3.95
N THR A 47 -10.86 -6.55 3.59
CA THR A 47 -11.78 -5.87 4.52
C THR A 47 -12.25 -6.85 5.59
N ALA A 48 -12.68 -8.06 5.19
CA ALA A 48 -13.13 -9.10 6.10
C ALA A 48 -12.02 -9.60 7.04
N VAL A 49 -10.76 -9.60 6.62
CA VAL A 49 -9.64 -9.90 7.51
C VAL A 49 -9.35 -8.71 8.43
N ALA A 50 -9.33 -7.49 7.91
CA ALA A 50 -9.05 -6.26 8.67
C ALA A 50 -10.09 -5.97 9.78
N GLU A 51 -11.33 -6.42 9.62
CA GLU A 51 -12.36 -6.36 10.68
C GLU A 51 -11.92 -7.04 11.99
N ALA A 52 -11.06 -8.06 11.91
CA ALA A 52 -10.55 -8.76 13.10
C ALA A 52 -9.60 -7.88 13.94
N LEU A 53 -9.19 -6.71 13.45
CA LEU A 53 -8.48 -5.69 14.22
C LEU A 53 -9.39 -4.93 15.21
N GLY A 54 -10.72 -5.11 15.11
CA GLY A 54 -11.68 -4.57 16.08
C GLY A 54 -11.75 -3.05 16.12
N GLY A 55 -11.40 -2.36 15.03
CA GLY A 55 -11.48 -0.89 14.92
C GLY A 55 -10.44 -0.12 15.75
N THR A 56 -9.46 -0.80 16.34
CA THR A 56 -8.41 -0.17 17.16
C THR A 56 -6.99 -0.49 16.70
N GLY A 57 -6.86 -1.37 15.70
CA GLY A 57 -5.58 -1.79 15.16
C GLY A 57 -5.05 -0.86 14.07
N LEU A 58 -3.83 -1.16 13.63
CA LEU A 58 -3.16 -0.49 12.53
C LEU A 58 -3.21 -1.33 11.26
N TYR A 59 -3.81 -0.82 10.20
CA TYR A 59 -3.68 -1.40 8.86
C TYR A 59 -2.59 -0.66 8.08
N VAL A 60 -1.52 -1.36 7.73
CA VAL A 60 -0.38 -0.83 6.95
C VAL A 60 -0.43 -1.44 5.55
N THR A 61 -0.23 -0.65 4.49
CA THR A 61 -0.29 -1.20 3.14
C THR A 61 0.76 -0.63 2.19
N HIS A 62 1.47 -1.54 1.51
CA HIS A 62 2.01 -1.28 0.18
C HIS A 62 0.86 -1.53 -0.80
N MET A 63 0.30 -0.42 -1.26
CA MET A 63 -0.89 -0.37 -2.12
C MET A 63 -0.73 -1.20 -3.40
N ARG A 64 -1.87 -1.58 -3.97
CA ARG A 64 -1.96 -2.44 -5.16
C ARG A 64 -1.27 -1.83 -6.38
N ASP A 65 -1.40 -0.52 -6.53
CA ASP A 65 -0.78 0.22 -7.61
C ASP A 65 -0.24 1.56 -7.09
N GLU A 66 0.93 1.95 -7.59
CA GLU A 66 1.60 3.22 -7.26
C GLU A 66 1.77 4.12 -8.49
N GLY A 67 1.18 3.75 -9.62
CA GLY A 67 1.31 4.38 -10.93
C GLY A 67 -0.03 4.79 -11.50
N GLU A 68 -0.54 4.01 -12.47
CA GLU A 68 -1.74 4.36 -13.24
C GLU A 68 -2.99 4.40 -12.33
N ALA A 69 -3.15 3.44 -11.45
CA ALA A 69 -4.31 3.29 -10.56
C ALA A 69 -4.02 3.79 -9.13
N LEU A 70 -3.02 4.66 -8.94
CA LEU A 70 -2.64 5.20 -7.62
C LEU A 70 -3.83 5.73 -6.80
N LEU A 71 -4.72 6.49 -7.43
CA LEU A 71 -5.87 7.10 -6.73
C LEU A 71 -6.90 6.06 -6.30
N ASP A 72 -7.14 5.06 -7.14
CA ASP A 72 -8.05 3.95 -6.84
C ASP A 72 -7.46 3.05 -5.74
N ALA A 73 -6.14 2.86 -5.75
CA ALA A 73 -5.43 2.10 -4.73
C ALA A 73 -5.45 2.80 -3.36
N ILE A 74 -5.44 4.14 -3.34
CA ILE A 74 -5.67 4.91 -2.10
C ILE A 74 -7.10 4.72 -1.62
N ASP A 75 -8.09 4.78 -2.50
CA ASP A 75 -9.50 4.54 -2.13
C ASP A 75 -9.70 3.12 -1.58
N GLU A 76 -9.03 2.12 -2.17
CA GLU A 76 -8.99 0.75 -1.67
C GLU A 76 -8.44 0.67 -0.24
N ALA A 77 -7.28 1.30 -0.02
CA ALA A 77 -6.61 1.30 1.28
C ALA A 77 -7.45 2.00 2.36
N LEU A 78 -8.10 3.11 2.02
CA LEU A 78 -9.02 3.81 2.92
C LEU A 78 -10.26 2.95 3.22
N ARG A 79 -10.81 2.25 2.23
CA ARG A 79 -11.96 1.37 2.47
C ARG A 79 -11.64 0.25 3.46
N ILE A 80 -10.53 -0.45 3.27
CA ILE A 80 -10.08 -1.52 4.18
C ILE A 80 -9.74 -0.92 5.55
N GLY A 81 -9.00 0.18 5.54
CA GLY A 81 -8.51 0.83 6.74
C GLY A 81 -9.59 1.38 7.67
N ALA A 82 -10.76 1.71 7.12
CA ALA A 82 -11.90 2.19 7.90
C ALA A 82 -12.46 1.13 8.86
N THR A 83 -12.31 -0.17 8.56
CA THR A 83 -12.72 -1.26 9.49
C THR A 83 -11.64 -1.58 10.52
N ALA A 84 -10.37 -1.29 10.20
CA ALA A 84 -9.22 -1.56 11.05
C ALA A 84 -9.07 -0.60 12.23
N GLY A 85 -9.41 0.69 12.03
CA GLY A 85 -9.18 1.77 12.98
C GLY A 85 -8.25 2.84 12.42
N ARG A 86 -6.93 2.57 12.43
CA ARG A 86 -5.90 3.44 11.84
C ARG A 86 -5.36 2.86 10.53
N THR A 87 -5.06 3.72 9.57
CA THR A 87 -4.48 3.34 8.27
C THR A 87 -3.12 3.97 8.05
N HIS A 88 -2.16 3.20 7.54
CA HIS A 88 -0.84 3.67 7.17
C HIS A 88 -0.53 3.30 5.72
N LEU A 89 -0.42 4.32 4.87
CA LEU A 89 0.04 4.17 3.49
C LEU A 89 1.57 4.16 3.47
N SER A 90 2.16 3.00 3.22
CA SER A 90 3.62 2.87 3.18
C SER A 90 4.19 3.57 1.96
N HIS A 91 5.30 4.28 2.15
CA HIS A 91 6.18 4.87 1.14
C HIS A 91 5.43 5.46 -0.06
N LEU A 92 4.51 6.38 0.21
CA LEU A 92 3.61 6.97 -0.78
C LEU A 92 4.40 7.61 -1.92
N LYS A 93 4.10 7.22 -3.16
CA LYS A 93 4.79 7.69 -4.36
C LYS A 93 3.88 7.61 -5.59
N ALA A 94 4.24 8.35 -6.64
CA ALA A 94 3.72 8.17 -7.98
C ALA A 94 4.87 7.66 -8.89
N THR A 95 4.77 6.41 -9.34
CA THR A 95 5.75 5.77 -10.22
C THR A 95 5.46 6.05 -11.69
N HIS A 96 6.50 6.08 -12.52
CA HIS A 96 6.45 6.46 -13.94
C HIS A 96 6.12 7.94 -14.19
N ALA A 97 6.76 8.53 -15.21
CA ALA A 97 6.70 9.96 -15.49
C ALA A 97 5.26 10.46 -15.74
N ASP A 98 4.43 9.64 -16.39
CA ASP A 98 3.05 9.98 -16.73
C ASP A 98 2.16 10.16 -15.49
N ASN A 99 2.56 9.62 -14.33
CA ASN A 99 1.78 9.67 -13.10
C ASN A 99 2.24 10.76 -12.12
N TRP A 100 3.34 11.47 -12.36
CA TRP A 100 3.88 12.45 -11.41
C TRP A 100 2.87 13.53 -10.99
N GLY A 101 1.96 13.90 -11.90
CA GLY A 101 0.87 14.84 -11.61
C GLY A 101 -0.17 14.35 -10.60
N LYS A 102 -0.23 13.04 -10.31
CA LYS A 102 -1.23 12.42 -9.42
C LYS A 102 -0.91 12.60 -7.92
N MET A 103 0.31 13.03 -7.57
CA MET A 103 0.67 13.21 -6.16
C MET A 103 -0.15 14.27 -5.45
N ARG A 104 -0.52 15.36 -6.13
CA ARG A 104 -1.37 16.39 -5.53
C ARG A 104 -2.79 15.84 -5.24
N PRO A 105 -3.50 15.25 -6.22
CA PRO A 105 -4.76 14.55 -5.95
C PRO A 105 -4.67 13.46 -4.87
N ALA A 106 -3.57 12.69 -4.81
CA ALA A 106 -3.36 11.67 -3.79
C ALA A 106 -3.32 12.27 -2.37
N LEU A 107 -2.57 13.37 -2.19
CA LEU A 107 -2.52 14.07 -0.90
C LEU A 107 -3.88 14.70 -0.55
N ASP A 108 -4.58 15.26 -1.53
CA ASP A 108 -5.91 15.85 -1.31
C ASP A 108 -6.91 14.79 -0.83
N LYS A 109 -6.90 13.57 -1.39
CA LYS A 109 -7.70 12.43 -0.91
C LYS A 109 -7.36 12.04 0.54
N ILE A 110 -6.08 11.95 0.88
CA ILE A 110 -5.63 11.62 2.25
C ILE A 110 -6.09 12.70 3.23
N HIS A 111 -5.96 13.98 2.87
CA HIS A 111 -6.44 15.08 3.70
C HIS A 111 -7.96 15.08 3.86
N GLN A 112 -8.69 14.75 2.80
CA GLN A 112 -10.14 14.61 2.86
C GLN A 112 -10.55 13.49 3.82
N ALA A 113 -9.94 12.31 3.72
CA ALA A 113 -10.21 11.18 4.62
C ALA A 113 -9.95 11.54 6.10
N ARG A 114 -8.85 12.26 6.37
CA ARG A 114 -8.57 12.82 7.71
C ARG A 114 -9.66 13.77 8.19
N SER A 115 -10.11 14.67 7.31
CA SER A 115 -11.13 15.65 7.66
C SER A 115 -12.49 15.01 7.99
N THR A 116 -12.76 13.81 7.46
CA THR A 116 -13.96 13.03 7.76
C THR A 116 -13.80 12.11 8.99
N GLY A 117 -12.69 12.22 9.72
CA GLY A 117 -12.44 11.48 10.96
C GLY A 117 -11.69 10.16 10.80
N HIS A 118 -11.24 9.81 9.60
CA HIS A 118 -10.39 8.63 9.40
C HIS A 118 -8.95 8.94 9.83
N ASP A 119 -8.45 8.19 10.81
CA ASP A 119 -7.05 8.24 11.22
C ASP A 119 -6.14 7.57 10.17
N VAL A 120 -5.73 8.34 9.16
CA VAL A 120 -4.81 7.89 8.09
C VAL A 120 -3.47 8.62 8.18
N VAL A 121 -2.37 7.89 8.08
CA VAL A 121 -0.99 8.38 8.01
C VAL A 121 -0.28 7.83 6.78
N GLN A 122 0.81 8.48 6.38
CA GLN A 122 1.67 8.01 5.29
C GLN A 122 3.13 8.29 5.63
N ASP A 123 4.01 7.44 5.14
CA ASP A 123 5.45 7.66 5.18
C ASP A 123 6.02 7.86 3.75
N VAL A 124 7.22 8.43 3.69
CA VAL A 124 8.02 8.55 2.46
C VAL A 124 9.48 8.37 2.81
N TYR A 125 10.27 7.88 1.87
CA TYR A 125 11.72 7.98 1.92
C TYR A 125 12.19 9.13 1.01
N PRO A 126 13.23 9.90 1.39
CA PRO A 126 13.63 11.12 0.68
C PRO A 126 14.51 10.82 -0.54
N TYR A 127 14.07 9.90 -1.41
CA TYR A 127 14.78 9.50 -2.62
C TYR A 127 13.81 9.37 -3.80
N THR A 128 14.27 9.67 -5.01
CA THR A 128 13.47 9.56 -6.24
C THR A 128 13.46 8.15 -6.84
N THR A 129 14.11 7.19 -6.18
CA THR A 129 14.29 5.81 -6.65
C THR A 129 13.79 4.83 -5.60
N SER A 130 13.00 3.85 -6.05
CA SER A 130 12.56 2.73 -5.22
C SER A 130 13.54 1.56 -5.30
N SER A 131 13.44 0.63 -4.35
CA SER A 131 14.17 -0.64 -4.37
C SER A 131 13.23 -1.74 -3.87
N SER A 132 13.11 -2.81 -4.65
CA SER A 132 12.37 -4.02 -4.27
C SER A 132 13.00 -5.24 -4.93
N ARG A 133 12.50 -6.44 -4.60
CA ARG A 133 12.98 -7.68 -5.22
C ARG A 133 12.75 -7.61 -6.74
N PRO A 134 13.77 -7.89 -7.58
CA PRO A 134 13.56 -7.95 -9.02
C PRO A 134 12.51 -9.02 -9.37
N PRO A 135 11.66 -8.78 -10.38
CA PRO A 135 10.70 -9.77 -10.82
C PRO A 135 11.44 -11.06 -11.23
N PRO A 136 10.81 -12.24 -11.07
CA PRO A 136 11.41 -13.48 -11.57
C PRO A 136 11.77 -13.32 -13.05
N ALA A 137 12.90 -13.90 -13.48
CA ALA A 137 13.48 -13.69 -14.82
C ALA A 137 12.52 -13.97 -15.99
N THR A 138 11.43 -14.71 -15.76
CA THR A 138 10.37 -15.02 -16.72
C THR A 138 9.33 -13.91 -16.90
N ALA A 139 9.31 -12.90 -16.03
CA ALA A 139 8.42 -11.74 -16.11
C ALA A 139 9.14 -10.55 -16.75
N THR A 140 9.56 -10.70 -18.00
CA THR A 140 10.08 -9.57 -18.79
C THR A 140 8.91 -8.85 -19.48
N LYS A 141 8.44 -7.79 -18.84
CA LYS A 141 7.79 -6.67 -19.53
C LYS A 141 8.41 -5.35 -19.06
N ALA A 142 9.70 -5.19 -19.33
CA ALA A 142 10.33 -3.88 -19.40
C ALA A 142 11.64 -4.03 -20.17
N GLY A 143 11.74 -3.35 -21.31
CA GLY A 143 13.05 -2.99 -21.86
C GLY A 143 13.84 -2.14 -20.85
N PRO A 144 15.14 -1.92 -21.09
CA PRO A 144 15.96 -1.13 -20.18
C PRO A 144 15.29 0.23 -19.93
N SER A 145 15.02 0.55 -18.66
CA SER A 145 14.67 1.94 -18.30
C SER A 145 15.79 2.84 -18.80
N PRO A 146 15.52 3.86 -19.62
CA PRO A 146 16.53 4.85 -19.92
C PRO A 146 16.92 5.51 -18.60
N SER A 147 18.22 5.49 -18.28
CA SER A 147 18.79 6.28 -17.20
C SER A 147 18.30 7.72 -17.37
N SER A 148 17.39 8.16 -16.50
CA SER A 148 16.95 9.54 -16.51
C SER A 148 18.16 10.41 -16.12
N PRO A 149 18.55 11.40 -16.93
CA PRO A 149 19.61 12.32 -16.52
C PRO A 149 19.13 13.05 -15.27
N GLN A 150 19.85 12.85 -14.17
CA GLN A 150 19.66 13.61 -12.94
C GLN A 150 19.86 15.09 -13.29
N PRO A 151 18.90 15.99 -13.02
CA PRO A 151 19.17 17.42 -13.08
C PRO A 151 20.29 17.74 -12.08
N PRO A 152 21.24 18.62 -12.41
CA PRO A 152 22.34 18.95 -11.50
C PRO A 152 21.76 19.50 -10.21
N THR A 153 22.11 18.89 -9.08
CA THR A 153 21.79 19.40 -7.75
C THR A 153 22.50 20.75 -7.57
N PRO A 154 21.80 21.88 -7.39
CA PRO A 154 22.45 23.09 -6.96
C PRO A 154 22.89 22.88 -5.52
N ASN A 155 24.19 22.78 -5.33
CA ASN A 155 24.84 22.64 -4.03
C ASN A 155 24.66 23.95 -3.23
N ARG A 156 23.50 24.14 -2.59
CA ARG A 156 23.14 25.38 -1.87
C ARG A 156 23.55 25.33 -0.39
N TRP A 157 24.72 24.75 -0.12
CA TRP A 157 25.43 24.83 1.16
C TRP A 157 26.79 25.51 0.98
N THR A 158 26.79 26.74 0.47
CA THR A 158 27.88 27.69 0.73
C THR A 158 27.29 29.10 0.86
N ARG A 159 27.38 29.61 2.10
CA ARG A 159 27.13 30.97 2.62
C ARG A 159 25.70 31.51 2.60
#